data_AF-A0A562US48-F1
#
_entry.id   AF-A0A562US48-F1
#
_cell.length_a   1.000
_cell.length_b   1.000
_cell.length_c   1.000
_cell.angle_alpha   90.00
_cell.angle_beta   90.00
_cell.angle_gamma   90.00
#
_symmetry.space_group_name_H-M   'P 1'
#
loop_
_entity.id
_entity.type
_entity.pdbx_description
1 polymer ?
#
loop_
_entity_poly.entity_id
_entity_poly.type
_entity_poly.pdbx_seq_one_letter_code
_entity_poly.pdbx_strand_id
1 'polypeptide(L)' 'MDLNRQYAQHQRALMKADCAASDDDRLAKLATASCIAGRISDFQHGLGAAAACAWSKAQVAIPRKPTRF' A
#
# COMPACT_ATOMS: atom_id res chain seq x y z
N MET A 1 -5.53 1.99 -9.20
CA MET A 1 -4.85 0.68 -9.03
C MET A 1 -5.83 -0.26 -8.37
N ASP A 2 -5.84 -1.55 -8.74
CA ASP A 2 -6.59 -2.59 -8.02
C ASP A 2 -5.66 -3.25 -6.99
N LEU A 3 -5.91 -2.99 -5.72
CA LEU A 3 -5.06 -3.43 -4.62
C LEU A 3 -5.10 -4.95 -4.43
N ASN A 4 -6.28 -5.57 -4.59
CA ASN A 4 -6.44 -7.02 -4.43
C ASN A 4 -5.71 -7.78 -5.52
N ARG A 5 -5.81 -7.32 -6.76
CA ARG A 5 -5.04 -7.89 -7.88
C ARG A 5 -3.54 -7.79 -7.64
N GLN A 6 -3.06 -6.70 -7.09
CA GLN A 6 -1.63 -6.48 -6.83
C GLN A 6 -1.14 -7.35 -5.68
N TYR A 7 -1.91 -7.49 -4.60
CA TYR A 7 -1.61 -8.48 -3.55
C TYR A 7 -1.60 -9.91 -4.08
N ALA A 8 -2.57 -10.29 -4.92
CA ALA A 8 -2.58 -11.61 -5.54
C ALA A 8 -1.34 -11.87 -6.41
N GLN A 9 -0.90 -10.86 -7.18
CA GLN A 9 0.33 -10.95 -7.97
C GLN A 9 1.59 -11.04 -7.09
N HIS A 10 1.65 -10.27 -6.00
CA HIS A 10 2.72 -10.34 -5.02
C HIS A 10 2.84 -11.75 -4.41
N GLN A 11 1.73 -12.30 -3.92
CA GLN A 11 1.69 -13.64 -3.35
C GLN A 11 2.11 -14.70 -4.36
N ARG A 12 1.64 -14.60 -5.61
CA ARG A 12 2.06 -15.50 -6.70
C ARG A 12 3.56 -15.39 -7.00
N ALA A 13 4.15 -14.20 -6.93
CA ALA A 13 5.58 -14.02 -7.15
C ALA A 13 6.41 -14.68 -6.03
N LEU A 14 5.97 -14.55 -4.77
CA LEU A 14 6.60 -15.22 -3.63
C LEU A 14 6.50 -16.75 -3.74
N MET A 15 5.32 -17.29 -4.06
CA MET A 15 5.14 -18.73 -4.26
C MET A 15 6.03 -19.27 -5.40
N LYS A 16 6.20 -18.49 -6.47
CA LYS A 16 7.12 -18.87 -7.56
C LYS A 16 8.59 -18.79 -7.18
N ALA A 17 8.96 -17.88 -6.28
CA ALA A 17 10.32 -17.81 -5.76
C ALA A 17 10.63 -19.02 -4.87
N ASP A 18 9.66 -19.45 -4.07
CA ASP A 18 9.77 -20.62 -3.19
C ASP A 18 9.95 -21.92 -3.99
N CYS A 19 9.23 -22.07 -5.11
CA CYS A 19 9.36 -23.23 -6.00
C CYS A 19 10.45 -23.08 -7.09
N ALA A 20 11.35 -22.09 -7.01
CA ALA A 20 12.33 -21.85 -8.06
C ALA A 20 13.40 -22.96 -8.11
N ALA A 21 13.75 -23.40 -9.32
CA ALA A 21 14.73 -24.46 -9.53
C ALA A 21 16.19 -23.97 -9.43
N SER A 22 16.40 -22.66 -9.44
CA SER A 22 17.73 -22.03 -9.37
C SER A 22 17.68 -20.76 -8.52
N ASP A 23 18.85 -20.38 -7.99
CA ASP A 23 18.99 -19.14 -7.23
C ASP A 23 18.76 -17.88 -8.08
N ASP A 24 19.19 -17.89 -9.34
CA ASP A 24 18.95 -16.78 -10.26
C ASP A 24 17.46 -16.59 -10.55
N ASP A 25 16.74 -17.70 -10.80
CA ASP A 25 15.29 -17.67 -10.98
C ASP A 25 14.59 -17.16 -9.71
N ARG A 26 15.01 -17.66 -8.54
CA ARG A 26 14.50 -17.22 -7.25
C ARG A 26 14.70 -15.72 -7.06
N LEU A 27 15.89 -15.21 -7.36
CA LEU A 27 16.23 -13.79 -7.25
C LEU A 27 15.35 -12.95 -8.19
N ALA A 28 15.16 -13.39 -9.43
CA ALA A 28 14.29 -12.70 -10.39
C ALA A 28 12.82 -12.66 -9.94
N LYS A 29 12.30 -13.74 -9.34
CA LYS A 29 10.95 -13.75 -8.76
C LYS A 29 10.84 -12.84 -7.54
N LEU A 30 11.85 -12.82 -6.67
CA LEU A 30 11.89 -11.91 -5.51
C LEU A 30 11.98 -10.44 -5.93
N ALA A 31 12.76 -10.12 -6.96
CA ALA A 31 12.81 -8.77 -7.52
C ALA A 31 11.42 -8.33 -8.05
N THR A 32 10.70 -9.25 -8.70
CA THR A 32 9.33 -9.02 -9.13
C THR A 32 8.39 -8.77 -7.94
N ALA A 33 8.48 -9.57 -6.88
CA ALA A 33 7.69 -9.40 -5.67
C ALA A 33 7.99 -8.04 -5.00
N SER A 34 9.27 -7.68 -4.85
CA SER A 34 9.71 -6.40 -4.28
C SER A 34 9.17 -5.20 -5.05
N CYS A 35 9.20 -5.24 -6.39
CA CYS A 35 8.62 -4.19 -7.24
C CYS A 35 7.11 -4.03 -6.99
N ILE A 36 6.37 -5.14 -6.86
CA ILE A 36 4.93 -5.09 -6.55
C ILE A 36 4.68 -4.51 -5.16
N ALA A 37 5.48 -4.90 -4.16
CA ALA A 37 5.40 -4.38 -2.81
C ALA A 37 5.66 -2.86 -2.76
N GLY A 38 6.63 -2.36 -3.52
CA GLY A 38 6.88 -0.91 -3.67
C GLY A 38 5.65 -0.17 -4.19
N ARG A 39 5.05 -0.67 -5.29
CA ARG A 39 3.83 -0.08 -5.86
C ARG A 39 2.65 -0.07 -4.87
N ILE A 40 2.51 -1.11 -4.05
CA ILE A 40 1.48 -1.18 -3.01
C ILE A 40 1.76 -0.12 -1.93
N SER A 41 3.00 -0.03 -1.46
CA SER A 41 3.43 0.95 -0.47
C SER A 41 3.15 2.38 -0.92
N ASP A 42 3.55 2.75 -2.13
CA ASP A 42 3.35 4.11 -2.67
C ASP A 42 1.86 4.47 -2.74
N PHE A 43 1.03 3.51 -3.18
CA PHE A 43 -0.41 3.71 -3.27
C PHE A 43 -1.04 3.90 -1.88
N GLN A 44 -0.69 3.07 -0.91
CA GLN A 44 -1.20 3.17 0.46
C GLN A 44 -0.74 4.45 1.15
N HIS A 45 0.51 4.87 0.96
CA HIS A 45 1.00 6.16 1.44
C HIS A 45 0.22 7.32 0.83
N GLY A 46 -0.05 7.28 -0.48
CA GLY A 46 -0.86 8.30 -1.16
C GLY A 46 -2.29 8.38 -0.59
N LEU A 47 -2.94 7.24 -0.37
CA LEU A 47 -4.26 7.20 0.27
C LEU A 47 -4.23 7.72 1.71
N GLY A 48 -3.24 7.31 2.50
CA GLY A 48 -3.07 7.76 3.88
C GLY A 48 -2.84 9.27 3.98
N ALA A 49 -1.98 9.82 3.12
CA ALA A 49 -1.73 11.26 3.05
C ALA A 49 -3.00 12.04 2.67
N ALA A 50 -3.76 11.54 1.69
CA ALA A 50 -5.03 12.15 1.28
C ALA A 50 -6.06 12.10 2.42
N ALA A 51 -6.19 10.96 3.11
CA ALA A 51 -7.10 10.80 4.24
C ALA A 51 -6.73 11.74 5.41
N ALA A 52 -5.45 11.83 5.77
CA ALA A 52 -4.97 12.73 6.81
C ALA A 52 -5.27 14.20 6.48
N CYS A 53 -5.08 14.61 5.21
CA CYS A 53 -5.44 15.94 4.74
C CYS A 53 -6.95 16.20 4.88
N ALA A 54 -7.79 15.24 4.50
CA ALA A 54 -9.24 15.35 4.62
C ALA A 54 -9.69 15.47 6.08
N TRP A 55 -9.13 14.68 7.00
CA TRP A 55 -9.43 14.75 8.43
C TRP A 55 -8.99 16.07 9.06
N SER A 56 -7.83 16.59 8.67
CA SER A 56 -7.37 17.92 9.12
C SER A 56 -8.35 19.02 8.69
N LYS A 57 -8.75 19.03 7.42
CA LYS A 57 -9.75 19.98 6.90
C LYS A 57 -11.12 19.83 7.58
N ALA A 58 -11.57 18.59 7.80
CA ALA A 58 -12.83 18.32 8.48
C ALA A 58 -12.84 18.90 9.90
N GLN A 59 -11.72 18.80 10.64
CA GLN A 59 -11.61 19.37 11.98
C GLN A 59 -11.67 20.91 12.00
N VAL A 60 -11.14 21.58 10.96
CA VAL A 60 -11.25 23.04 10.81
C VAL A 60 -12.69 23.46 10.48
N ALA A 61 -13.46 22.61 9.79
CA ALA A 61 -14.83 22.88 9.39
C ALA A 61 -15.88 22.64 10.50
N ILE A 62 -15.52 21.99 11.62
CA ILE A 62 -16.44 21.79 12.74
C ILE A 62 -16.56 23.12 13.51
N PRO A 63 -17.74 23.77 13.54
CA PRO A 63 -17.92 24.97 14.34
C PRO A 63 -17.78 24.59 15.80
N ARG A 64 -16.77 25.16 16.48
CA ARG A 64 -16.62 24.97 17.92
C ARG A 64 -17.84 25.59 18.60
N LYS A 65 -18.68 24.77 19.23
CA LYS A 65 -19.80 25.27 20.02
C LYS A 65 -19.24 26.21 21.09
N PRO A 66 -19.76 27.44 21.23
CA PRO A 66 -19.33 28.31 22.30
C PRO A 66 -19.69 27.67 23.64
N THR A 67 -18.68 27.42 24.46
CA THR A 67 -18.83 27.00 25.86
C THR A 67 -19.61 28.10 26.57
N ARG A 68 -20.86 27.82 26.98
CA ARG A 68 -21.58 28.72 27.90
C ARG A 68 -21.06 28.44 29.31
N PHE A 69 -20.54 29.48 29.96
CA PHE A 69 -20.32 29.55 31.40
C PHE A 69 -21.65 29.74 32.14
#